data_AF-A0AAJ1SPU7-F1
#
_entry.id   AF-A0AAJ1SPU7-F1
#
_cell.length_a   1.000
_cell.length_b   1.000
_cell.length_c   1.000
_cell.angle_alpha   90.00
_cell.angle_beta   90.00
_cell.angle_gamma   90.00
#
_symmetry.space_group_name_H-M   'P 1'
#
loop_
_entity.id
_entity.type
_entity.pdbx_description
1 polymer ?
#
loop_
_entity_poly.entity_id
_entity_poly.type
_entity_poly.pdbx_seq_one_letter_code
_entity_poly.pdbx_strand_id
1 'polypeptide(L)' 'MEVTKEGRSLIMRVPLEGGGRLVVELNAAEAANLKECLVGVTE' A
#
# COMPACT_ATOMS: atom_id res chain seq x y z
N MET A 1 5.02 -3.28 7.53
CA MET A 1 3.94 -3.00 6.56
C MET A 1 3.28 -4.32 6.21
N GLU A 2 1.95 -4.34 6.06
CA GLU A 2 1.18 -5.53 5.71
C GLU A 2 0.25 -5.18 4.53
N VAL A 3 0.05 -6.09 3.57
CA VAL A 3 -0.90 -5.91 2.46
C VAL A 3 -1.78 -7.15 2.35
N THR A 4 -3.10 -6.98 2.33
CA THR A 4 -4.08 -8.08 2.14
C THR A 4 -5.05 -7.76 1.03
N LYS A 5 -5.51 -8.79 0.28
CA LYS A 5 -6.56 -8.63 -0.72
C LYS A 5 -7.92 -8.94 -0.08
N GLU A 6 -8.84 -7.99 -0.16
CA GLU A 6 -10.20 -8.12 0.37
C GLU A 6 -11.19 -7.86 -0.77
N GLY A 7 -11.78 -8.95 -1.30
CA GLY A 7 -12.62 -8.89 -2.50
C GLY A 7 -11.85 -8.37 -3.71
N ARG A 8 -12.23 -7.19 -4.21
CA ARG A 8 -11.60 -6.51 -5.36
C ARG A 8 -10.53 -5.49 -4.98
N SER A 9 -10.41 -5.18 -3.69
CA SER A 9 -9.51 -4.16 -3.18
C SER A 9 -8.28 -4.76 -2.50
N LEU A 10 -7.21 -3.96 -2.42
CA LEU A 10 -5.99 -4.23 -1.69
C LEU A 10 -5.92 -3.30 -0.47
N ILE A 11 -5.81 -3.87 0.72
CA ILE A 11 -5.70 -3.12 1.97
C ILE A 11 -4.24 -3.13 2.42
N MET A 12 -3.61 -1.98 2.42
CA MET A 12 -2.24 -1.77 2.90
C MET A 12 -2.26 -1.12 4.28
N ARG A 13 -1.48 -1.69 5.21
CA ARG A 13 -1.31 -1.20 6.58
C ARG A 13 0.14 -0.81 6.83
N VAL A 14 0.37 0.48 7.11
CA VAL A 14 1.70 1.04 7.39
C VAL A 14 1.76 1.47 8.86
N PRO A 15 2.72 0.97 9.66
CA PRO A 15 2.90 1.44 11.03
C PRO A 15 3.39 2.89 11.05
N LEU A 16 2.91 3.68 12.02
CA LEU A 16 3.33 5.08 12.21
C LEU A 16 4.18 5.23 13.46
N GLU A 17 5.17 6.13 13.42
CA GLU A 17 5.92 6.53 14.61
C GLU A 17 4.99 7.34 15.55
N GLY A 18 4.88 6.91 16.81
CA GLY A 18 3.89 7.44 17.77
C GLY A 18 2.68 6.54 18.02
N GLY A 19 2.58 5.41 17.29
CA GLY A 19 1.54 4.41 17.47
C GLY A 19 0.43 4.49 16.41
N GLY A 20 -0.34 3.41 16.30
CA GLY A 20 -1.40 3.27 15.30
C GLY A 20 -0.90 2.75 13.95
N ARG A 21 -1.82 2.73 12.97
CA ARG A 21 -1.59 2.21 11.62
C ARG A 21 -2.31 3.11 10.62
N LEU A 22 -1.61 3.56 9.58
CA LEU A 22 -2.24 4.10 8.39
C LEU A 22 -2.81 2.93 7.59
N VAL A 23 -4.09 3.01 7.22
CA VAL A 23 -4.76 2.02 6.37
C VAL A 23 -5.11 2.69 5.05
N VAL A 24 -4.66 2.09 3.95
CA VAL A 24 -4.92 2.56 2.59
C VAL A 24 -5.63 1.45 1.83
N GLU A 25 -6.77 1.77 1.22
CA GLU A 25 -7.44 0.89 0.26
C GLU A 25 -7.03 1.30 -1.16
N LEU A 26 -6.65 0.32 -1.97
CA LEU A 26 -6.20 0.50 -3.34
C LEU A 26 -6.95 -0.46 -4.26
N ASN A 27 -7.32 0.01 -5.44
CA ASN A 27 -7.66 -0.89 -6.54
C ASN A 27 -6.38 -1.42 -7.25
N ALA A 28 -6.56 -2.34 -8.19
CA ALA A 28 -5.44 -2.97 -8.89
C ALA A 28 -4.56 -1.99 -9.69
N ALA A 29 -5.16 -0.96 -10.29
CA ALA A 29 -4.43 0.03 -11.08
C ALA A 29 -3.62 0.97 -10.18
N GLU A 30 -4.20 1.43 -9.08
CA GLU A 30 -3.50 2.28 -8.09
C GLU A 30 -2.32 1.55 -7.46
N ALA A 31 -2.46 0.26 -7.15
CA ALA A 31 -1.37 -0.56 -6.63
C ALA A 31 -0.24 -0.76 -7.66
N ALA A 32 -0.57 -0.91 -8.94
CA ALA A 32 0.42 -0.99 -10.01
C ALA A 32 1.20 0.33 -10.14
N ASN A 33 0.50 1.46 -10.15
CA ASN A 33 1.14 2.79 -10.19
C ASN A 33 2.04 3.02 -8.97
N LEU A 34 1.58 2.65 -7.77
CA LEU A 34 2.39 2.77 -6.55
C LEU A 34 3.68 1.94 -6.65
N LYS A 35 3.60 0.71 -7.18
CA LYS A 35 4.78 -0.12 -7.43
C LYS A 35 5.79 0.59 -8.34
N GLU A 36 5.34 1.16 -9.45
CA GLU A 36 6.21 1.88 -10.39
C GLU A 36 6.89 3.09 -9.75
N CYS A 37 6.13 3.89 -8.99
CA CYS A 37 6.68 5.02 -8.24
C CYS A 37 7.76 4.60 -7.25
N LEU A 38 7.54 3.51 -6.51
CA LEU A 38 8.51 3.01 -5.53
C LEU A 38 9.77 2.49 -6.21
N VAL A 39 9.63 1.66 -7.24
CA VAL A 39 10.77 1.13 -8.01
C VAL A 39 11.63 2.27 -8.56
N GLY A 40 11.00 3.30 -9.14
CA GLY A 40 11.72 4.43 -9.75
C GLY A 40 12.53 5.31 -8.80
N VAL A 41 12.42 5.12 -7.48
CA VAL A 41 13.23 5.84 -6.48
C VAL A 41 14.08 4.92 -5.61
N THR A 42 13.96 3.60 -5.76
CA THR A 42 14.73 2.61 -4.99
C THR A 42 15.76 1.84 -5.83
N GLU A 43 15.73 1.96 -7.15
CA GLU A 43 16.71 1.41 -8.09
C GLU A 43 17.65 2.48 -8.65
#